data_AF-A0A914ZBL8-F1
#
_entry.id   AF-A0A914ZBL8-F1
#
_cell.length_a   1.000
_cell.length_b   1.000
_cell.length_c   1.000
_cell.angle_alpha   90.00
_cell.angle_beta   90.00
_cell.angle_gamma   90.00
#
_symmetry.space_group_name_H-M   'P 1'
#
loop_
_entity.id
_entity.type
_entity.pdbx_description
1 polymer ?
#
loop_
_entity_poly.entity_id
_entity_poly.type
_entity_poly.pdbx_seq_one_letter_code
_entity_poly.pdbx_strand_id
1 'polypeptide(L)'
;MRVGALPQFPTNSITYNLTWSTDGVINEYIEPCEAIVNGKLTLVPAMEEREEFSLEGVQYEAFNTSGGLGTLAETLEGKVRTLNYRTIRYPGHCDIFKTLLNDLGLRHRRDVFKDILETAVPGHYSFRYLRCC
;
A
#
# COMPACT_ATOMS: atom_id res chain seq x y z
N MET A 1 -1.27 -11.34 -4.15
CA MET A 1 -2.60 -10.88 -3.69
C MET A 1 -2.63 -9.36 -3.78
N ARG A 2 -3.67 -8.81 -4.40
CA ARG A 2 -3.84 -7.35 -4.53
C ARG A 2 -5.14 -6.91 -3.88
N VAL A 3 -5.08 -5.91 -3.02
CA VAL A 3 -6.27 -5.36 -2.34
C VAL A 3 -6.23 -3.84 -2.24
N GLY A 4 -7.38 -3.18 -2.24
CA GLY A 4 -7.44 -1.75 -1.97
C GLY A 4 -8.82 -1.28 -1.55
N ALA A 5 -8.88 -0.42 -0.55
CA ALA A 5 -10.04 0.39 -0.23
C ALA A 5 -9.79 1.80 -0.76
N LEU A 6 -10.40 2.14 -1.90
CA LEU A 6 -10.17 3.40 -2.60
C LEU A 6 -11.38 4.33 -2.45
N PRO A 7 -11.19 5.66 -2.40
CA PRO A 7 -12.32 6.59 -2.44
C PRO A 7 -13.06 6.46 -3.78
N GLN A 8 -14.41 6.45 -3.75
CA GLN A 8 -15.20 6.44 -5.00
C GLN A 8 -15.05 7.77 -5.77
N PHE A 9 -14.87 8.87 -5.04
CA PHE A 9 -14.73 10.21 -5.59
C PHE A 9 -13.50 10.87 -4.94
N PRO A 10 -12.29 10.71 -5.50
CA PRO A 10 -11.10 11.34 -4.98
C PRO A 10 -11.16 12.86 -5.19
N THR A 11 -10.86 13.63 -4.14
CA THR A 11 -10.94 15.11 -4.14
C THR A 11 -9.60 15.80 -3.93
N ASN A 12 -8.51 15.03 -3.79
CA ASN A 12 -7.17 15.53 -3.53
C ASN A 12 -6.13 14.91 -4.46
N SER A 13 -4.94 15.53 -4.54
CA SER A 13 -3.86 15.10 -5.45
C SER A 13 -3.24 13.76 -5.06
N ILE A 14 -3.31 13.35 -3.79
CA ILE A 14 -2.86 12.02 -3.36
C ILE A 14 -3.88 10.92 -3.67
N THR A 15 -5.07 11.28 -4.15
CA THR A 15 -6.18 10.39 -4.50
C THR A 15 -6.53 9.37 -3.40
N TYR A 16 -6.42 9.81 -2.15
CA TYR A 16 -6.52 8.94 -0.98
C TYR A 16 -7.30 9.61 0.14
N ASN A 17 -8.07 8.82 0.87
CA ASN A 17 -8.81 9.23 2.06
C ASN A 17 -8.44 8.30 3.21
N LEU A 18 -8.37 8.81 4.43
CA LEU A 18 -8.10 7.99 5.61
C LEU A 18 -9.31 7.12 5.90
N THR A 19 -9.10 5.80 5.90
CA THR A 19 -10.18 4.81 6.10
C THR A 19 -10.02 4.02 7.39
N TRP A 20 -8.83 4.06 7.99
CA TRP A 20 -8.47 3.34 9.21
C TRP A 20 -7.26 4.03 9.86
N SER A 21 -6.57 3.33 10.77
CA SER A 21 -5.44 3.88 11.53
C SER A 21 -4.34 4.47 10.64
N THR A 22 -4.05 5.76 10.83
CA THR A 22 -2.96 6.47 10.16
C THR A 22 -1.60 5.82 10.44
N ASP A 23 -1.36 5.41 11.69
CA ASP A 23 -0.12 4.70 12.06
C ASP A 23 0.07 3.43 11.26
N GLY A 24 -1.02 2.70 11.03
CA GLY A 24 -1.01 1.48 10.24
C GLY A 24 -0.72 1.74 8.77
N VAL A 25 -1.31 2.76 8.16
CA VAL A 25 -0.99 3.17 6.78
C VAL A 25 0.48 3.56 6.65
N ILE A 26 1.00 4.33 7.60
CA ILE A 26 2.42 4.70 7.64
C ILE A 26 3.29 3.44 7.74
N ASN A 27 2.88 2.46 8.54
CA ASN A 27 3.58 1.20 8.70
C ASN A 27 3.61 0.37 7.39
N GLU A 28 2.48 0.30 6.69
CA GLU A 28 2.36 -0.39 5.40
C GLU A 28 3.39 0.11 4.38
N TYR A 29 3.71 1.40 4.42
CA TYR A 29 4.59 2.08 3.44
C TYR A 29 6.05 2.16 3.85
N ILE A 30 6.39 1.94 5.12
CA ILE A 30 7.76 2.06 5.64
C ILE A 30 8.40 0.70 5.91
N GLU A 31 7.66 -0.23 6.50
CA GLU A 31 8.24 -1.48 6.99
C GLU A 31 8.48 -2.49 5.85
N PRO A 32 9.54 -3.31 5.94
CA PRO A 32 9.76 -4.39 4.99
C PRO A 32 8.53 -5.32 4.86
N CYS A 33 8.29 -5.81 3.64
CA CYS A 33 7.13 -6.64 3.33
C CYS A 33 7.53 -8.11 3.25
N GLU A 34 6.79 -8.98 3.90
CA GLU A 34 6.95 -10.42 3.74
C GLU A 34 6.48 -10.85 2.34
N ALA A 35 7.24 -11.72 1.71
CA ALA A 35 6.93 -12.30 0.42
C ALA A 35 7.54 -13.70 0.30
N ILE A 36 7.03 -14.50 -0.63
CA ILE A 36 7.68 -15.73 -1.07
C ILE A 36 8.27 -15.46 -2.46
N VAL A 37 9.58 -15.66 -2.61
CA VAL A 37 10.28 -15.53 -3.88
C VAL A 37 11.04 -16.82 -4.14
N ASN A 38 10.73 -17.48 -5.26
CA ASN A 38 11.27 -18.80 -5.62
C ASN A 38 11.09 -19.86 -4.53
N GLY A 39 9.93 -19.86 -3.88
CA GLY A 39 9.59 -20.85 -2.83
C GLY A 39 10.13 -20.55 -1.44
N LYS A 40 10.90 -19.47 -1.26
CA LYS A 40 11.50 -19.09 0.02
C LYS A 40 10.87 -17.83 0.59
N LEU A 41 10.61 -17.82 1.90
CA LEU A 41 10.19 -16.61 2.62
C LEU A 41 11.32 -15.56 2.58
N THR A 42 10.97 -14.34 2.22
CA THR A 42 11.90 -13.23 2.06
C THR A 42 11.25 -11.90 2.45
N LEU A 43 12.09 -10.91 2.72
CA LEU A 43 11.66 -9.54 2.94
C LEU A 43 11.96 -8.73 1.66
N VAL A 44 10.93 -8.09 1.12
CA VAL A 44 11.05 -7.17 -0.01
C VAL A 44 10.78 -5.73 0.45
N PRO A 45 11.33 -4.71 -0.23
CA PRO A 45 11.07 -3.33 0.14
C PRO A 45 9.59 -2.95 -0.05
N ALA A 46 9.06 -2.11 0.85
CA ALA A 46 7.76 -1.48 0.67
C ALA A 46 7.80 -0.46 -0.48
N MET A 47 6.64 -0.24 -1.10
CA MET A 47 6.47 0.72 -2.20
C MET A 47 7.36 0.46 -3.43
N GLU A 48 7.83 -0.77 -3.58
CA GLU A 48 8.55 -1.26 -4.76
C GLU A 48 7.72 -2.28 -5.54
N GLU A 49 8.27 -2.67 -6.69
CA GLU A 49 7.60 -3.54 -7.67
C GLU A 49 6.24 -2.98 -8.14
N ARG A 50 6.17 -1.65 -8.27
CA ARG A 50 5.00 -0.94 -8.78
C ARG A 50 4.62 -1.49 -10.16
N GLU A 51 3.38 -1.93 -10.28
CA GLU A 51 2.76 -2.34 -11.54
C GLU A 51 1.53 -1.48 -11.82
N GLU A 52 1.23 -1.24 -13.09
CA GLU A 52 0.01 -0.58 -13.54
C GLU A 52 -0.91 -1.61 -14.19
N PHE A 53 -2.22 -1.48 -13.96
CA PHE A 53 -3.21 -2.34 -14.56
C PHE A 53 -4.55 -1.62 -14.72
N SER A 54 -5.39 -2.13 -15.63
CA SER A 54 -6.73 -1.64 -15.83
C SER A 54 -7.76 -2.64 -15.32
N LEU A 55 -8.79 -2.17 -14.62
CA LEU A 55 -9.93 -2.96 -14.20
C LEU A 55 -11.21 -2.16 -14.48
N GLU A 56 -12.14 -2.75 -15.22
CA GLU A 56 -13.39 -2.08 -15.65
C GLU A 56 -13.15 -0.73 -16.38
N GLY A 57 -12.05 -0.63 -17.13
CA GLY A 57 -11.68 0.59 -17.86
C GLY A 57 -11.06 1.69 -16.98
N VAL A 58 -10.90 1.45 -15.67
CA VAL A 58 -10.22 2.37 -14.74
C VAL A 58 -8.79 1.91 -14.55
N GLN A 59 -7.84 2.86 -14.60
CA GLN A 59 -6.42 2.59 -14.37
C GLN A 59 -6.11 2.60 -12.87
N TYR A 60 -5.24 1.67 -12.47
CA TYR A 60 -4.78 1.50 -11.10
C TYR A 60 -3.29 1.18 -11.09
N GLU A 61 -2.69 1.38 -9.92
CA GLU A 61 -1.35 0.89 -9.60
C GLU A 61 -1.41 -0.04 -8.39
N ALA A 62 -0.50 -1.00 -8.34
CA ALA A 62 -0.30 -1.87 -7.19
C ALA A 62 1.19 -1.99 -6.86
N PHE A 63 1.51 -1.98 -5.57
CA PHE A 63 2.89 -2.04 -5.07
C PHE A 63 2.94 -2.76 -3.72
N ASN A 64 4.13 -3.22 -3.34
CA ASN A 64 4.32 -4.01 -2.12
C ASN A 64 4.03 -3.18 -0.86
N THR A 65 3.28 -3.77 0.08
CA THR A 65 2.93 -3.18 1.37
C THR A 65 3.01 -4.21 2.50
N SER A 66 3.42 -3.75 3.68
CA SER A 66 3.65 -4.63 4.83
C SER A 66 2.35 -5.03 5.54
N GLY A 67 2.42 -6.06 6.39
CA GLY A 67 1.32 -6.44 7.30
C GLY A 67 0.14 -7.20 6.69
N GLY A 68 0.07 -7.34 5.36
CA GLY A 68 -1.09 -7.92 4.70
C GLY A 68 -1.15 -9.45 4.58
N LEU A 69 -0.02 -10.16 4.72
CA LEU A 69 0.02 -11.62 4.62
C LEU A 69 -0.22 -12.34 5.96
N GLY A 70 0.15 -11.72 7.09
CA GLY A 70 0.15 -12.41 8.39
C GLY A 70 0.87 -13.76 8.33
N THR A 71 0.33 -14.79 8.96
CA THR A 71 0.93 -16.14 8.98
C THR A 71 0.82 -16.90 7.65
N LEU A 72 0.19 -16.32 6.61
CA LEU A 72 -0.01 -16.98 5.33
C LEU A 72 1.31 -17.24 4.61
N ALA A 73 2.26 -16.30 4.71
CA ALA A 73 3.57 -16.43 4.09
C ALA A 73 4.35 -17.62 4.66
N GLU A 74 4.36 -17.77 5.99
CA GLU A 74 4.95 -18.91 6.68
C GLU A 74 4.24 -20.22 6.31
N THR A 75 2.90 -20.20 6.27
CA THR A 75 2.10 -21.39 5.96
C THR A 75 2.34 -21.92 4.54
N LEU A 76 2.62 -21.02 3.59
CA LEU A 76 2.82 -21.34 2.18
C LEU A 76 4.29 -21.42 1.76
N GLU A 77 5.24 -21.20 2.67
CA GLU A 77 6.67 -21.36 2.38
C GLU A 77 6.95 -22.78 1.86
N GLY A 78 7.73 -22.87 0.78
CA GLY A 78 8.02 -24.13 0.09
C GLY A 78 6.85 -24.75 -0.69
N LYS A 79 5.62 -24.24 -0.55
CA LYS A 79 4.42 -24.75 -1.23
C LYS A 79 4.04 -23.95 -2.47
N VAL A 80 4.39 -22.66 -2.52
CA VAL A 80 4.14 -21.79 -3.67
C VAL A 80 5.45 -21.17 -4.15
N ARG A 81 5.58 -20.94 -5.46
CA ARG A 81 6.78 -20.30 -6.02
C ARG A 81 6.85 -18.81 -5.70
N THR A 82 5.72 -18.13 -5.72
CA THR A 82 5.64 -16.68 -5.55
C THR A 82 4.40 -16.31 -4.76
N LEU A 83 4.57 -15.46 -3.75
CA LEU A 83 3.49 -14.84 -2.97
C LEU A 83 3.92 -13.44 -2.58
N ASN A 84 3.06 -12.46 -2.81
CA ASN A 84 3.26 -11.09 -2.34
C ASN A 84 1.92 -10.48 -1.95
N TYR A 85 1.97 -9.47 -1.10
CA TYR A 85 0.83 -8.62 -0.77
C TYR A 85 1.07 -7.23 -1.33
N ARG A 86 0.09 -6.77 -2.11
CA ARG A 86 0.15 -5.48 -2.77
C ARG A 86 -1.10 -4.68 -2.51
N THR A 87 -0.90 -3.39 -2.27
CA THR A 87 -1.98 -2.43 -2.11
C THR A 87 -2.29 -1.77 -3.44
N ILE A 88 -3.58 -1.73 -3.80
CA ILE A 88 -4.11 -1.05 -4.99
C ILE A 88 -4.41 0.41 -4.65
N ARG A 89 -3.93 1.32 -5.51
CA ARG A 89 -4.18 2.77 -5.45
C ARG A 89 -4.45 3.34 -6.83
N TYR A 90 -4.92 4.58 -6.88
CA TYR A 90 -5.01 5.32 -8.13
C TYR A 90 -3.60 5.74 -8.60
N PRO A 91 -3.38 5.88 -9.92
CA PRO A 91 -2.07 6.23 -10.46
C PRO A 91 -1.47 7.50 -9.85
N GLY A 92 -0.18 7.45 -9.53
CA GLY A 92 0.59 8.58 -8.99
C GLY A 92 0.65 8.62 -7.46
N HIS A 93 -0.20 7.87 -6.76
CA HIS A 93 -0.21 7.82 -5.30
C HIS A 93 1.15 7.33 -4.74
N CYS A 94 1.69 6.26 -5.29
CA CYS A 94 2.96 5.66 -4.88
C CYS A 94 4.11 6.66 -4.98
N ASP A 95 4.22 7.37 -6.10
CA ASP A 95 5.31 8.34 -6.34
C ASP A 95 5.21 9.53 -5.38
N ILE A 96 4.01 10.03 -5.12
CA ILE A 96 3.80 11.10 -4.14
C ILE A 96 4.23 10.64 -2.74
N PHE A 97 3.79 9.46 -2.30
CA PHE A 97 4.18 8.95 -0.99
C PHE A 97 5.67 8.62 -0.90
N LYS A 98 6.32 8.14 -1.97
CA LYS A 98 7.78 7.97 -2.01
C LYS A 98 8.51 9.31 -1.88
N THR A 99 8.01 10.36 -2.53
CA THR A 99 8.55 11.72 -2.38
C THR A 99 8.45 12.19 -0.92
N LEU A 100 7.28 12.03 -0.31
CA LEU A 100 7.05 12.42 1.09
C LEU A 100 7.95 11.64 2.05
N LEU A 101 8.01 10.31 1.90
CA LEU A 101 8.72 9.44 2.82
C LEU A 101 10.24 9.48 2.66
N ASN A 102 10.74 9.47 1.43
CA ASN A 102 12.17 9.34 1.13
C ASN A 102 12.81 10.71 0.88
N ASP A 103 12.28 11.51 -0.04
CA ASP A 103 12.92 12.75 -0.46
C ASP A 103 12.78 13.86 0.58
N LEU A 104 11.61 13.94 1.23
CA LEU A 104 11.37 14.84 2.36
C LEU A 104 11.71 14.22 3.72
N GLY A 105 12.12 12.94 3.73
CA GLY A 105 12.56 12.23 4.93
C GLY A 105 11.49 12.03 6.01
N LEU A 106 10.19 12.13 5.67
CA LEU A 106 9.10 12.02 6.66
C LEU A 106 9.01 10.62 7.28
N ARG A 107 9.61 9.60 6.66
CA ARG A 107 9.73 8.26 7.25
C ARG A 107 10.45 8.25 8.60
N HIS A 108 11.31 9.23 8.87
CA HIS A 108 12.05 9.37 10.13
C HIS A 108 11.32 10.27 11.15
N ARG A 109 10.20 10.88 10.75
CA ARG A 109 9.39 11.80 11.57
C ARG A 109 7.92 11.37 11.52
N ARG A 110 7.67 10.13 11.97
CA ARG A 110 6.35 9.48 11.86
C ARG A 110 5.23 10.27 12.55
N ASP A 111 5.55 10.92 13.67
CA ASP A 111 4.66 11.82 14.42
C ASP A 111 4.20 13.00 13.56
N VAL A 112 5.13 13.68 12.90
CA VAL A 112 4.83 14.81 12.00
C VAL A 112 4.07 14.33 10.78
N PHE A 113 4.47 13.20 10.20
CA PHE A 113 3.78 12.69 9.02
C PHE A 113 2.34 12.30 9.34
N LYS A 114 2.13 11.66 10.49
CA LYS A 114 0.80 11.34 11.01
C LYS A 114 -0.06 12.59 11.19
N ASP A 115 0.48 13.61 11.85
CA ASP A 115 -0.21 14.88 12.07
C ASP A 115 -0.62 15.55 10.75
N ILE A 116 0.28 15.58 9.76
CA ILE A 116 0.00 16.08 8.42
C ILE A 116 -1.15 15.29 7.78
N LEU A 117 -1.11 13.95 7.81
CA LEU A 117 -2.15 13.12 7.20
C LEU A 117 -3.49 13.32 7.89
N GLU A 118 -3.54 13.30 9.22
CA GLU A 118 -4.78 13.45 9.99
C GLU A 118 -5.40 14.85 9.85
N THR A 119 -4.57 15.87 9.63
CA THR A 119 -5.03 17.25 9.45
C THR A 119 -5.44 17.55 8.01
N ALA A 120 -4.70 17.05 7.03
CA ALA A 120 -4.86 17.43 5.62
C ALA A 120 -5.68 16.44 4.79
N VAL A 121 -5.72 15.15 5.17
CA VAL A 121 -6.39 14.11 4.39
C VAL A 121 -7.78 13.85 4.96
N PRO A 122 -8.84 13.98 4.15
CA PRO A 122 -10.19 13.77 4.63
C PRO A 122 -10.41 12.30 5.02
N GLY A 123 -11.12 12.09 6.13
CA GLY A 123 -11.82 10.84 6.40
C GLY A 123 -13.06 10.74 5.51
N HIS A 124 -13.39 9.55 5.02
CA HIS A 124 -14.61 9.35 4.25
C HIS A 124 -15.24 7.99 4.55
N TYR A 125 -16.50 7.76 4.17
CA TYR A 125 -17.20 6.49 4.40
C TYR A 125 -17.64 5.78 3.10
N SER A 126 -17.54 6.45 1.95
CA SER A 126 -17.83 5.83 0.64
C SER A 126 -16.56 5.35 -0.05
N PHE A 127 -16.46 4.04 -0.24
CA PHE A 127 -15.29 3.37 -0.80
C PHE A 127 -15.65 2.37 -1.90
N ARG A 128 -14.71 2.15 -2.80
CA ARG A 128 -14.66 1.00 -3.71
C ARG A 128 -13.63 0.03 -3.16
N TYR A 129 -14.08 -1.18 -2.83
CA TYR A 129 -13.18 -2.26 -2.44
C TYR A 129 -12.77 -3.06 -3.68
N LEU A 130 -11.46 -3.16 -3.91
CA LEU A 130 -10.88 -3.93 -5.00
C LEU A 130 -10.08 -5.10 -4.42
N ARG A 131 -10.26 -6.28 -5.01
CA ARG A 131 -9.46 -7.46 -4.73
C ARG A 131 -9.20 -8.21 -6.02
N CYS A 132 -7.93 -8.41 -6.35
CA CYS A 132 -7.49 -9.18 -7.51
C CYS A 132 -6.51 -10.27 -7.08
N CYS A 133 -6.66 -11.46 -7.67
CA CYS A 133 -5.76 -12.60 -7.42
C CYS A 133 -4.37 -12.35 -8.03
#